data_AF-A0A424SPJ2-F1
#
_entry.id   AF-A0A424SPJ2-F1
#
_cell.length_a   1.000
_cell.length_b   1.000
_cell.length_c   1.000
_cell.angle_alpha   90.00
_cell.angle_beta   90.00
_cell.angle_gamma   90.00
#
_symmetry.space_group_name_H-M   'P 1'
#
loop_
_entity.id
_entity.type
_entity.pdbx_description
1 polymer ?
#
loop_
_entity_poly.entity_id
_entity_poly.type
_entity_poly.pdbx_seq_one_letter_code
_entity_poly.pdbx_strand_id
1 'polypeptide(L)'
;MNIFYLDPRPDTAAEMHCDKHVVKMILEYGQLLSTAHRVLDGDDAHPDLYKIAHKNHPSTIWTRSSSQHYDWLFRLFRMVSAEYSIRYSKDTFKVH
;
A
#
# COMPACT_ATOMS: atom_id res chain seq x y z
N MET A 1 7.75 -0.98 -8.35
CA MET A 1 6.81 -1.14 -7.23
C MET A 1 6.51 -2.59 -7.05
N ASN A 2 6.98 -3.18 -5.96
CA ASN A 2 6.70 -4.58 -5.66
C ASN A 2 5.67 -4.69 -4.54
N ILE A 3 4.91 -5.77 -4.55
CA ILE A 3 4.07 -6.15 -3.43
C ILE A 3 4.79 -7.29 -2.72
N PHE A 4 5.24 -7.06 -1.49
CA PHE A 4 5.78 -8.12 -0.64
C PHE A 4 4.62 -8.96 -0.08
N TYR A 5 4.30 -10.04 -0.80
CA TYR A 5 3.34 -11.05 -0.37
C TYR A 5 4.05 -12.06 0.54
N LEU A 6 3.89 -11.90 1.86
CA LEU A 6 4.55 -12.73 2.87
C LEU A 6 3.60 -13.74 3.55
N ASP A 7 2.33 -13.40 3.66
CA ASP A 7 1.27 -14.25 4.24
C ASP A 7 -0.08 -13.91 3.58
N PRO A 8 -1.02 -14.86 3.44
CA PRO A 8 -2.37 -14.57 2.96
C PRO A 8 -3.12 -13.54 3.82
N ARG A 9 -2.82 -13.48 5.13
CA ARG A 9 -3.40 -12.53 6.07
C ARG A 9 -2.54 -11.26 6.12
N PRO A 10 -3.10 -10.07 5.78
CA PRO A 10 -2.34 -8.82 5.76
C PRO A 10 -1.69 -8.42 7.08
N ASP A 11 -2.31 -8.78 8.21
CA ASP A 11 -1.78 -8.58 9.56
C ASP A 11 -0.47 -9.34 9.78
N THR A 12 -0.47 -10.64 9.50
CA THR A 12 0.74 -11.48 9.61
C THR A 12 1.79 -11.04 8.60
N ALA A 13 1.38 -10.71 7.39
CA ALA A 13 2.30 -10.20 6.38
C ALA A 13 2.98 -8.90 6.85
N ALA A 14 2.27 -7.98 7.50
CA ALA A 14 2.84 -6.74 8.02
C ALA A 14 3.87 -7.00 9.13
N GLU A 15 3.57 -7.88 10.09
CA GLU A 15 4.51 -8.27 11.16
C GLU A 15 5.80 -8.88 10.58
N MET A 16 5.68 -9.66 9.49
CA MET A 16 6.82 -10.28 8.81
C MET A 16 7.65 -9.29 7.97
N HIS A 17 7.21 -8.05 7.74
CA HIS A 17 8.04 -7.08 7.04
C HIS A 17 9.29 -6.76 7.87
N CYS A 18 10.47 -6.75 7.24
CA CYS A 18 11.67 -6.28 7.91
C CYS A 18 11.63 -4.76 8.08
N ASP A 19 12.41 -4.25 9.02
CA ASP A 19 12.52 -2.83 9.37
C ASP A 19 12.68 -1.90 8.15
N LYS A 20 13.53 -2.27 7.19
CA LYS A 20 13.72 -1.48 5.96
C LYS A 20 12.47 -1.48 5.07
N HIS A 21 11.75 -2.59 5.01
CA HIS A 21 10.55 -2.72 4.19
C HIS A 21 9.37 -1.99 4.84
N VAL A 22 9.21 -2.06 6.16
CA VAL A 22 8.12 -1.35 6.87
C VAL A 22 8.13 0.15 6.55
N VAL A 23 9.30 0.79 6.48
CA VAL A 23 9.41 2.22 6.11
C VAL A 23 9.13 2.45 4.61
N LYS A 24 9.79 1.67 3.74
CA LYS A 24 9.76 1.91 2.30
C LYS A 24 8.41 1.60 1.67
N MET A 25 7.73 0.56 2.16
CA MET A 25 6.56 0.00 1.51
C MET A 25 5.29 0.80 1.69
N ILE A 26 5.19 1.63 2.74
CA ILE A 26 4.04 2.54 2.93
C ILE A 26 3.88 3.44 1.71
N LEU A 27 4.96 4.10 1.29
CA LEU A 27 4.95 4.95 0.09
C LEU A 27 4.66 4.13 -1.17
N GLU A 28 5.28 2.95 -1.31
CA GLU A 28 5.08 2.14 -2.52
C GLU A 28 3.63 1.67 -2.68
N TYR A 29 3.00 1.23 -1.59
CA TYR A 29 1.61 0.81 -1.59
C TYR A 29 0.65 1.98 -1.81
N GLY A 30 0.91 3.14 -1.19
CA GLY A 30 0.13 4.35 -1.44
C GLY A 30 0.13 4.74 -2.93
N GLN A 31 1.27 4.63 -3.60
CA GLN A 31 1.38 4.90 -5.04
C GLN A 31 0.68 3.84 -5.91
N LEU A 32 0.71 2.55 -5.53
CA LEU A 32 -0.03 1.49 -6.21
C LEU A 32 -1.55 1.70 -6.11
N LEU A 33 -2.05 1.97 -4.90
CA LEU A 33 -3.47 2.22 -4.62
C LEU A 33 -3.95 3.49 -5.33
N SER A 34 -3.18 4.56 -5.27
CA SER A 34 -3.48 5.80 -6.01
C SER A 34 -3.51 5.57 -7.52
N THR A 35 -2.58 4.78 -8.05
CA THR A 35 -2.57 4.45 -9.48
C THR A 35 -3.78 3.63 -9.89
N ALA A 36 -4.31 2.77 -9.02
CA ALA A 36 -5.57 2.06 -9.30
C ALA A 36 -6.72 3.06 -9.50
N HIS A 37 -6.94 3.97 -8.54
CA HIS A 37 -7.96 5.01 -8.64
C HIS A 37 -7.78 5.93 -9.85
N ARG A 38 -6.56 6.42 -10.11
CA ARG A 38 -6.27 7.27 -11.28
C ARG A 38 -6.55 6.59 -12.61
N VAL A 39 -6.47 5.25 -12.68
CA VAL A 39 -6.71 4.50 -13.92
C VAL A 39 -8.17 4.07 -14.06
N LEU A 40 -8.82 3.71 -12.96
CA LEU A 40 -10.21 3.21 -12.97
C LEU A 40 -11.24 4.34 -12.93
N ASP A 41 -10.99 5.37 -12.12
CA ASP A 41 -11.94 6.48 -11.90
C ASP A 41 -11.67 7.67 -12.83
N GLY A 42 -10.50 7.71 -13.48
CA GLY A 42 -10.16 8.75 -14.45
C GLY A 42 -10.23 10.16 -13.87
N ASP A 43 -11.10 11.00 -14.43
CA ASP A 43 -11.28 12.40 -14.03
C ASP A 43 -11.97 12.56 -12.66
N ASP A 44 -12.67 11.53 -12.17
CA ASP A 44 -13.31 11.53 -10.85
C ASP A 44 -12.32 11.20 -9.70
N ALA A 45 -11.08 10.85 -10.04
CA ALA A 45 -10.06 10.53 -9.04
C ALA A 45 -9.67 11.76 -8.20
N HIS A 46 -9.66 11.60 -6.88
CA HIS A 46 -9.35 12.68 -5.94
C HIS A 46 -8.00 13.38 -6.26
N PRO A 47 -7.95 14.73 -6.25
CA PRO A 47 -6.77 15.48 -6.68
C PRO A 47 -5.51 15.16 -5.86
N ASP A 48 -5.67 14.84 -4.57
CA ASP A 48 -4.55 14.57 -3.65
C ASP A 48 -3.93 13.17 -3.80
N LEU A 49 -4.47 12.30 -4.66
CA LEU A 49 -3.86 11.00 -4.93
C LEU A 49 -2.49 11.15 -5.59
N TYR A 50 -1.56 10.26 -5.28
CA TYR A 50 -0.28 10.21 -5.98
C TYR A 50 -0.48 10.13 -7.50
N LYS A 51 0.45 10.75 -8.24
CA LYS A 51 0.49 10.62 -9.70
C LYS A 51 0.68 9.14 -10.08
N ILE A 52 0.19 8.77 -11.25
CA ILE A 52 0.34 7.42 -11.81
C ILE A 52 1.81 7.00 -11.76
N ALA A 53 2.08 5.88 -11.09
CA ALA A 53 3.41 5.28 -11.00
C ALA A 53 3.39 3.88 -11.64
N HIS A 54 4.31 3.65 -12.60
CA HIS A 54 4.52 2.34 -13.24
C HIS A 54 3.21 1.64 -13.67
N LYS A 55 2.36 2.32 -14.46
CA LYS A 55 1.01 1.86 -14.87
C LYS A 55 0.97 0.40 -15.37
N ASN A 56 1.97 -0.02 -16.14
CA ASN A 56 2.01 -1.34 -16.77
C ASN A 56 2.80 -2.39 -15.97
N HIS A 57 3.25 -2.06 -14.76
CA HIS A 57 3.95 -3.01 -13.91
C HIS A 57 2.98 -4.08 -13.38
N PRO A 58 3.39 -5.37 -13.27
CA PRO A 58 2.51 -6.46 -12.83
C PRO A 58 1.79 -6.18 -11.51
N SER A 59 2.49 -5.61 -10.51
CA SER A 59 1.86 -5.26 -9.23
C SER A 59 0.78 -4.19 -9.35
N THR A 60 1.00 -3.19 -10.21
CA THR A 60 0.01 -2.13 -10.47
C THR A 60 -1.19 -2.69 -11.22
N ILE A 61 -0.97 -3.63 -12.15
CA ILE A 61 -2.04 -4.34 -12.87
C ILE A 61 -2.84 -5.20 -11.90
N TRP A 62 -2.16 -5.99 -11.07
CA TRP A 62 -2.78 -6.85 -10.07
C TRP A 62 -3.65 -6.07 -9.09
N THR A 63 -3.15 -4.94 -8.58
CA THR A 63 -3.88 -4.09 -7.62
C THR A 63 -5.23 -3.62 -8.17
N ARG A 64 -5.30 -3.28 -9.46
CA ARG A 64 -6.51 -2.75 -10.11
C ARG A 64 -7.34 -3.79 -10.84
N SER A 65 -6.92 -5.05 -10.87
CA SER A 65 -7.63 -6.10 -11.64
C SER A 65 -8.82 -6.68 -10.88
N SER A 66 -8.94 -6.44 -9.58
CA SER A 66 -10.04 -6.91 -8.75
C SER A 66 -10.17 -6.07 -7.47
N SER A 67 -11.41 -5.88 -6.99
CA SER A 67 -11.67 -5.26 -5.69
C SER A 67 -11.02 -6.04 -4.55
N GLN A 68 -10.94 -7.37 -4.64
CA GLN A 68 -10.31 -8.20 -3.62
C GLN A 68 -8.79 -7.96 -3.53
N HIS A 69 -8.13 -7.73 -4.67
CA HIS A 69 -6.70 -7.39 -4.70
C HIS A 69 -6.47 -6.01 -4.11
N TYR A 70 -7.32 -5.05 -4.47
CA TYR A 70 -7.29 -3.70 -3.91
C TYR A 70 -7.47 -3.73 -2.40
N ASP A 71 -8.51 -4.40 -1.91
CA ASP A 71 -8.83 -4.51 -0.49
C ASP A 71 -7.71 -5.18 0.30
N TRP A 72 -7.12 -6.25 -0.25
CA TRP A 72 -6.00 -6.93 0.37
C TRP A 72 -4.79 -5.99 0.52
N LEU A 73 -4.42 -5.27 -0.56
CA LEU A 73 -3.30 -4.34 -0.52
C LEU A 73 -3.58 -3.15 0.40
N PHE A 74 -4.81 -2.63 0.41
CA PHE A 74 -5.22 -1.55 1.28
C PHE A 74 -5.16 -1.96 2.76
N ARG A 75 -5.59 -3.18 3.09
CA ARG A 75 -5.42 -3.74 4.44
C ARG A 75 -3.94 -3.87 4.79
N LEU A 76 -3.11 -4.40 3.90
CA LEU A 76 -1.67 -4.51 4.15
C LEU A 76 -1.03 -3.13 4.35
N PHE A 77 -1.37 -2.14 3.54
CA PHE A 77 -0.91 -0.76 3.68
C PHE A 77 -1.21 -0.20 5.08
N ARG A 78 -2.45 -0.38 5.57
CA ARG A 78 -2.85 0.04 6.91
C ARG A 78 -2.08 -0.70 8.00
N MET A 79 -1.91 -2.02 7.86
CA MET A 79 -1.19 -2.83 8.84
C MET A 79 0.30 -2.50 8.88
N VAL A 80 0.96 -2.30 7.73
CA VAL A 80 2.37 -1.89 7.67
C VAL A 80 2.55 -0.47 8.23
N SER A 81 1.58 0.43 8.03
CA SER A 81 1.61 1.76 8.64
C SER A 81 1.51 1.69 10.17
N ALA A 82 0.63 0.83 10.69
CA ALA A 82 0.55 0.57 12.14
C ALA A 82 1.83 -0.08 12.68
N GLU A 83 2.40 -1.04 11.95
CA GLU A 83 3.66 -1.70 12.30
C GLU A 83 4.82 -0.71 12.33
N TYR A 84 4.88 0.22 11.39
CA TYR A 84 5.83 1.33 11.43
C TYR A 84 5.65 2.16 12.70
N SER A 85 4.40 2.48 13.05
CA SER A 85 4.13 3.22 14.28
C SER A 85 4.60 2.45 15.52
N ILE A 86 4.36 1.14 15.60
CA ILE A 86 4.79 0.30 16.72
C ILE A 86 6.32 0.25 16.82
N ARG A 87 7.03 0.07 15.70
CA ARG A 87 8.50 -0.08 15.70
C ARG A 87 9.24 1.22 15.93
N TYR A 88 8.72 2.34 15.42
CA TYR A 88 9.47 3.61 15.35
C TYR A 88 8.83 4.77 16.11
N SER A 89 7.56 4.69 16.52
CA SER A 89 6.95 5.75 17.31
C SER A 89 7.23 5.52 18.78
N LYS A 90 8.19 6.26 19.33
CA LYS A 90 8.44 6.25 20.78
C LYS A 90 7.42 7.06 21.59
N ASP A 91 6.69 8.01 21.01
CA ASP A 91 5.80 8.90 21.79
C ASP A 91 4.65 9.58 21.02
N THR A 92 4.35 9.25 19.76
CA THR A 92 3.19 9.86 19.07
C THR A 92 2.71 9.02 17.89
N PHE A 93 1.46 8.55 17.96
CA PHE A 93 0.80 7.85 16.85
C PHE A 93 0.55 8.86 15.72
N LYS A 94 1.30 8.76 14.62
CA LYS A 94 1.06 9.59 13.43
C LYS A 94 0.22 8.77 12.44
N VAL A 95 -1.03 9.19 12.25
CA VAL A 95 -1.88 8.69 11.16
C VAL A 95 -1.46 9.44 9.90
N HIS A 96 -0.97 8.69 8.91
CA HIS A 96 -0.67 9.18 7.57
C HIS A 96 -1.90 9.10 6.67
#